data_AF-A0A162VA57-F1
#
_entry.id   AF-A0A162VA57-F1
#
_cell.length_a   1.000
_cell.length_b   1.000
_cell.length_c   1.000
_cell.angle_alpha   90.00
_cell.angle_beta   90.00
_cell.angle_gamma   90.00
#
_symmetry.space_group_name_H-M   'P 1'
#
loop_
_entity.id
_entity.type
_entity.pdbx_description
1 polymer ?
#
loop_
_entity_poly.entity_id
_entity_poly.type
_entity_poly.pdbx_seq_one_letter_code
_entity_poly.pdbx_strand_id
1 'polypeptide(L)'
;MNNLPREERMKPENIILVGVMSGPKEAKIDQMNNFLEPLVDELVELYGSITMKTPEFPNGTSIRTALMCVACNIPAARKTAGFTGFASTNACHICKRHFTVVAGTSKINYSGFNHENWVSQTKEENATKAEMWFCAESDAERAVLEKQHGTRFSELHRLHYFDPV
;
A
#
# COMPACT_ATOMS: atom_id res chain seq x y z
N MET A 1 4.80 13.99 -3.01
CA MET A 1 4.75 15.47 -2.93
C MET A 1 4.82 16.00 -4.35
N ASN A 2 3.82 16.74 -4.82
CA ASN A 2 3.71 17.24 -6.21
C ASN A 2 4.35 18.64 -6.28
N ASN A 3 5.18 18.89 -7.31
CA ASN A 3 5.90 20.17 -7.51
C ASN A 3 4.98 21.34 -7.88
N LEU A 4 3.71 21.07 -8.17
CA LEU A 4 2.72 22.11 -8.41
C LEU A 4 2.32 22.84 -7.11
N PRO A 5 1.95 24.13 -7.18
CA PRO A 5 1.32 24.85 -6.08
C PRO A 5 0.05 24.16 -5.59
N ARG A 6 -0.34 24.38 -4.32
CA ARG A 6 -1.43 23.64 -3.66
C ARG A 6 -2.76 23.78 -4.43
N GLU A 7 -3.01 24.96 -4.96
CA GLU A 7 -4.16 25.37 -5.76
C GLU A 7 -4.21 24.70 -7.14
N GLU A 8 -3.09 24.19 -7.66
CA GLU A 8 -2.99 23.55 -8.97
C GLU A 8 -3.06 22.01 -8.90
N ARG A 9 -2.57 21.41 -7.80
CA ARG A 9 -2.38 19.95 -7.67
C ARG A 9 -3.63 19.11 -7.94
N MET A 10 -4.80 19.62 -7.54
CA MET A 10 -6.06 18.88 -7.59
C MET A 10 -6.94 19.32 -8.76
N LYS A 11 -6.42 20.15 -9.67
CA LYS A 11 -7.16 20.51 -10.87
C LYS A 11 -7.24 19.33 -11.84
N PRO A 12 -8.37 19.13 -12.54
CA PRO A 12 -8.55 18.00 -13.46
C PRO A 12 -7.43 17.85 -14.49
N GLU A 13 -6.88 18.94 -15.01
CA GLU A 13 -5.77 18.95 -15.97
C GLU A 13 -4.44 18.40 -15.41
N ASN A 14 -4.29 18.33 -14.09
CA ASN A 14 -3.11 17.81 -13.41
C ASN A 14 -3.34 16.42 -12.78
N ILE A 15 -4.49 15.80 -13.03
CA ILE A 15 -4.87 14.48 -12.54
C ILE A 15 -5.06 13.55 -13.73
N ILE A 16 -4.32 12.45 -13.73
CA ILE A 16 -4.52 11.36 -14.70
C ILE A 16 -5.35 10.28 -14.01
N LEU A 17 -6.52 9.98 -14.57
CA LEU A 17 -7.35 8.87 -14.11
C LEU A 17 -6.81 7.57 -14.70
N VAL A 18 -6.19 6.74 -13.86
CA VAL A 18 -5.58 5.46 -14.26
C VAL A 18 -6.54 4.27 -14.19
N GLY A 19 -7.65 4.40 -13.46
CA GLY A 19 -8.62 3.32 -13.35
C GLY A 19 -9.82 3.67 -12.48
N VAL A 20 -10.92 2.95 -12.68
CA VAL A 20 -12.16 3.08 -11.91
C VAL A 20 -12.60 1.70 -11.46
N MET A 21 -12.77 1.52 -10.15
CA MET A 21 -13.29 0.29 -9.57
C MET A 21 -14.78 0.46 -9.25
N SER A 22 -15.62 -0.44 -9.77
CA SER A 22 -17.07 -0.38 -9.58
C SER A 22 -17.46 -0.68 -8.13
N GLY A 23 -18.32 0.18 -7.55
CA GLY A 23 -18.99 -0.06 -6.27
C GLY A 23 -20.18 -1.04 -6.40
N PRO A 24 -20.97 -1.29 -5.32
CA PRO A 24 -21.04 -0.54 -4.05
C PRO A 24 -20.28 -1.19 -2.89
N LYS A 25 -19.78 -2.42 -3.06
CA LYS A 25 -19.08 -3.16 -2.01
C LYS A 25 -17.59 -2.89 -2.06
N GLU A 26 -16.97 -2.92 -0.89
CA GLU A 26 -15.52 -2.83 -0.79
C GLU A 26 -14.87 -4.04 -1.49
N ALA A 27 -13.83 -3.79 -2.28
CA ALA A 27 -13.14 -4.84 -3.01
C ALA A 27 -12.52 -5.88 -2.07
N LYS A 28 -12.57 -7.15 -2.48
CA LYS A 28 -11.76 -8.20 -1.85
C LYS A 28 -10.27 -7.97 -2.16
N ILE A 29 -9.40 -8.61 -1.40
CA ILE A 29 -7.94 -8.49 -1.56
C ILE A 29 -7.52 -8.90 -2.97
N ASP A 30 -7.95 -10.07 -3.43
CA ASP A 30 -7.61 -10.56 -4.77
C ASP A 30 -8.11 -9.62 -5.87
N GLN A 31 -9.31 -9.04 -5.70
CA GLN A 31 -9.85 -8.06 -6.64
C GLN A 31 -9.04 -6.77 -6.66
N MET A 32 -8.52 -6.34 -5.51
CA MET A 32 -7.63 -5.18 -5.42
C MET A 32 -6.30 -5.46 -6.11
N ASN A 33 -5.69 -6.63 -5.89
CA ASN A 33 -4.44 -7.01 -6.53
C ASN A 33 -4.60 -7.12 -8.04
N ASN A 34 -5.61 -7.84 -8.54
CA ASN A 34 -5.89 -7.94 -9.97
C ASN A 34 -6.13 -6.56 -10.63
N PHE A 35 -6.67 -5.60 -9.88
CA PHE A 35 -6.87 -4.24 -10.37
C PHE A 35 -5.58 -3.41 -10.39
N LEU A 36 -4.70 -3.61 -9.40
CA LEU A 36 -3.43 -2.90 -9.29
C LEU A 36 -2.35 -3.47 -10.21
N GLU A 37 -2.42 -4.75 -10.56
CA GLU A 37 -1.43 -5.48 -11.37
C GLU A 37 -1.00 -4.71 -12.63
N PRO A 38 -1.90 -4.29 -13.55
CA PRO A 38 -1.49 -3.57 -14.75
C PRO A 38 -0.82 -2.22 -14.46
N LEU A 39 -1.29 -1.49 -13.44
CA LEU A 39 -0.68 -0.22 -13.04
C LEU A 39 0.72 -0.45 -12.47
N VAL A 40 0.91 -1.50 -11.68
CA VAL A 40 2.20 -1.85 -11.10
C VAL A 40 3.18 -2.33 -12.17
N ASP A 41 2.73 -3.10 -13.16
CA ASP A 41 3.55 -3.50 -14.31
C ASP A 41 4.11 -2.28 -15.04
N GLU A 42 3.26 -1.30 -15.36
CA GLU A 42 3.69 -0.05 -15.98
C GLU A 42 4.66 0.74 -15.09
N LEU A 43 4.40 0.82 -13.79
CA LEU A 43 5.27 1.54 -12.84
C LEU A 43 6.66 0.89 -12.72
N VAL A 44 6.75 -0.44 -12.77
CA VAL A 44 8.03 -1.16 -12.79
C VAL A 44 8.84 -0.79 -14.04
N GLU A 45 8.21 -0.79 -15.22
CA GLU A 45 8.86 -0.39 -16.47
C GLU A 45 9.31 1.08 -16.43
N LEU A 46 8.42 1.97 -16.01
CA LEU A 46 8.69 3.41 -15.93
C LEU A 46 9.79 3.74 -14.93
N TYR A 47 9.93 2.99 -13.84
CA TYR A 47 11.04 3.20 -12.90
C TYR A 47 12.40 2.83 -13.50
N GLY A 48 12.41 1.82 -14.39
CA GLY A 48 13.57 1.41 -15.19
C GLY A 48 14.06 2.45 -16.21
N SER A 49 13.27 3.51 -16.44
CA SER A 49 13.41 4.52 -17.47
C SER A 49 12.89 4.10 -18.84
N ILE A 50 12.06 4.96 -19.42
CA ILE A 50 11.66 4.91 -20.83
C ILE A 50 12.21 6.12 -21.58
N THR A 51 12.28 6.04 -22.91
CA THR A 51 12.59 7.18 -23.77
C THR A 51 11.31 7.73 -24.38
N MET A 52 10.98 8.99 -24.09
CA MET A 52 9.78 9.64 -24.60
C MET A 52 10.15 10.89 -25.41
N LYS A 53 9.56 11.02 -26.60
CA LYS A 53 9.70 12.22 -27.43
C LYS A 53 8.68 13.27 -27.02
N THR A 54 9.11 14.51 -26.92
CA THR A 54 8.24 15.67 -26.69
C THR A 54 8.55 16.75 -27.71
N PRO A 55 7.71 17.79 -27.87
CA PRO A 55 8.02 18.91 -28.77
C PRO A 55 9.36 19.59 -28.46
N GLU A 56 9.72 19.68 -27.17
CA GLU A 56 11.00 20.25 -26.71
C GLU A 56 12.18 19.27 -26.87
N PHE A 57 11.91 17.95 -26.83
CA PHE A 57 12.92 16.89 -26.96
C PHE A 57 12.56 15.94 -28.13
N PRO A 58 12.75 16.36 -29.40
CA PRO A 58 12.35 15.57 -30.57
C PRO A 58 13.17 14.28 -30.74
N ASN A 59 14.40 14.25 -30.22
CA ASN A 59 15.25 13.06 -30.19
C ASN A 59 14.91 12.12 -29.02
N GLY A 60 13.95 12.49 -28.17
CA GLY A 60 13.59 11.76 -26.97
C GLY A 60 14.37 12.25 -25.75
N THR A 61 13.76 12.07 -24.58
CA THR A 61 14.41 12.22 -23.28
C THR A 61 14.08 11.01 -22.41
N SER A 62 14.99 10.69 -21.49
CA SER A 62 14.79 9.64 -20.48
C SER A 62 13.82 10.16 -19.42
N ILE A 63 12.77 9.38 -19.17
CA ILE A 63 11.76 9.67 -18.14
C ILE A 63 11.68 8.49 -17.20
N ARG A 64 11.63 8.80 -15.91
CA ARG A 64 11.37 7.84 -14.85
C ARG A 64 10.15 8.25 -14.04
N THR A 65 9.36 7.27 -13.64
CA THR A 65 8.19 7.48 -12.76
C THR A 65 8.36 6.63 -11.51
N ALA A 66 7.92 7.18 -10.38
CA ALA A 66 7.86 6.46 -9.12
C ALA A 66 6.55 6.79 -8.40
N LEU A 67 5.92 5.75 -7.85
CA LEU A 67 4.83 5.92 -6.89
C LEU A 67 5.38 6.48 -5.57
N MET A 68 4.87 7.63 -5.14
CA MET A 68 5.35 8.32 -3.94
C MET A 68 4.53 8.02 -2.69
N CYS A 69 3.21 7.87 -2.82
CA CYS A 69 2.32 7.63 -1.68
C CYS A 69 0.96 7.07 -2.12
N VAL A 70 0.33 6.31 -1.22
CA VAL A 70 -1.09 5.93 -1.32
C VAL A 70 -1.90 6.90 -0.48
N ALA A 71 -2.52 7.89 -1.13
CA ALA A 71 -3.26 8.96 -0.46
C ALA A 71 -4.77 8.72 -0.49
N CYS A 72 -5.29 8.05 0.54
CA CYS A 72 -6.72 7.79 0.71
C CYS A 72 -7.08 7.67 2.20
N ASN A 73 -8.35 7.38 2.52
CA ASN A 73 -8.74 7.12 3.90
C ASN A 73 -8.04 5.86 4.45
N ILE A 74 -8.00 5.71 5.78
CA ILE A 74 -7.25 4.63 6.43
C ILE A 74 -7.67 3.25 5.89
N PRO A 75 -8.96 2.86 5.83
CA PRO A 75 -9.34 1.53 5.34
C PRO A 75 -8.83 1.22 3.92
N ALA A 76 -8.99 2.17 2.98
CA ALA A 76 -8.53 2.01 1.62
C ALA A 76 -7.00 1.90 1.57
N ALA A 77 -6.28 2.77 2.29
CA ALA A 77 -4.81 2.76 2.31
C ALA A 77 -4.26 1.43 2.82
N ARG A 78 -4.84 0.90 3.90
CA ARG A 78 -4.47 -0.42 4.46
C ARG A 78 -4.64 -1.50 3.41
N LYS A 79 -5.82 -1.57 2.81
CA LYS A 79 -6.14 -2.62 1.84
C LYS A 79 -5.23 -2.55 0.62
N THR A 80 -5.06 -1.36 0.04
CA THR A 80 -4.21 -1.12 -1.12
C THR A 80 -2.74 -1.48 -0.84
N ALA A 81 -2.23 -1.17 0.36
CA ALA A 81 -0.85 -1.48 0.75
C ALA A 81 -0.66 -2.87 1.40
N GLY A 82 -1.70 -3.72 1.44
CA GLY A 82 -1.59 -5.08 1.98
C GLY A 82 -1.60 -5.16 3.51
N PHE A 83 -2.07 -4.15 4.24
CA PHE A 83 -2.22 -4.21 5.69
C PHE A 83 -3.62 -4.64 6.14
N THR A 84 -3.69 -5.26 7.31
CA THR A 84 -4.95 -5.47 8.01
C THR A 84 -5.56 -4.14 8.46
N GLY A 85 -6.89 -4.11 8.59
CA GLY A 85 -7.63 -2.90 8.95
C GLY A 85 -7.43 -2.49 10.40
N PHE A 86 -7.93 -1.30 10.76
CA PHE A 86 -7.81 -0.76 12.12
C PHE A 86 -8.39 -1.69 13.20
N ALA A 87 -9.42 -2.50 12.90
CA ALA A 87 -9.98 -3.46 13.87
C ALA A 87 -9.10 -4.70 14.13
N SER A 88 -7.89 -4.76 13.55
CA SER A 88 -6.90 -5.81 13.79
C SER A 88 -6.13 -5.57 15.09
N THR A 89 -5.60 -6.64 15.68
CA THR A 89 -4.58 -6.53 16.75
C THR A 89 -3.28 -5.91 16.23
N ASN A 90 -3.07 -5.85 14.91
CA ASN A 90 -1.97 -5.14 14.24
C ASN A 90 -2.47 -3.83 13.60
N ALA A 91 -3.15 -2.98 14.38
CA ALA A 91 -3.85 -1.81 13.85
C ALA A 91 -2.94 -0.73 13.23
N CYS A 92 -1.65 -0.70 13.58
CA CYS A 92 -0.68 0.27 13.06
C CYS A 92 0.26 -0.41 12.04
N HIS A 93 0.42 0.15 10.84
CA HIS A 93 1.45 -0.30 9.89
C HIS A 93 2.86 0.15 10.27
N ILE A 94 2.98 1.27 10.99
CA ILE A 94 4.28 1.90 11.23
C ILE A 94 5.02 1.13 12.33
N CYS A 95 4.30 0.64 13.34
CA CYS A 95 4.90 0.01 14.51
C CYS A 95 4.53 -1.47 14.61
N LYS A 96 5.40 -2.25 15.28
CA LYS A 96 5.23 -3.69 15.49
C LYS A 96 4.31 -4.02 16.69
N ARG A 97 3.54 -3.06 17.18
CA ARG A 97 2.75 -3.23 18.40
C ARG A 97 1.52 -4.10 18.14
N HIS A 98 1.41 -5.20 18.88
CA HIS A 98 0.13 -5.90 19.05
C HIS A 98 -0.73 -5.20 20.10
N PHE A 99 -1.90 -4.75 19.67
CA PHE A 99 -2.93 -4.17 20.52
C PHE A 99 -3.79 -5.28 21.13
N THR A 100 -4.22 -5.08 22.37
CA THR A 100 -5.13 -6.02 23.05
C THR A 100 -6.57 -5.75 22.64
N VAL A 101 -7.45 -6.72 22.92
CA VAL A 101 -8.90 -6.56 22.73
C VAL A 101 -9.51 -6.20 24.08
N VAL A 102 -10.46 -5.26 24.10
CA VAL A 102 -11.21 -4.91 25.32
C VAL A 102 -12.04 -6.12 25.76
N ALA A 103 -11.87 -6.53 27.01
CA ALA A 103 -12.52 -7.70 27.59
C ALA A 103 -14.05 -7.66 27.38
N GLY A 104 -14.61 -8.78 26.93
CA GLY A 104 -16.05 -8.91 26.64
C GLY A 104 -16.52 -8.21 25.36
N THR A 105 -15.61 -7.70 24.52
CA THR A 105 -15.96 -7.03 23.26
C THR A 105 -15.07 -7.49 22.10
N SER A 106 -15.36 -7.03 20.89
CA SER A 106 -14.50 -7.15 19.70
C SER A 106 -13.65 -5.89 19.44
N LYS A 107 -13.69 -4.89 20.33
CA LYS A 107 -13.02 -3.61 20.12
C LYS A 107 -11.54 -3.70 20.49
N ILE A 108 -10.69 -3.14 19.65
CA ILE A 108 -9.26 -3.00 19.93
C ILE A 108 -9.05 -1.95 21.02
N ASN A 109 -8.22 -2.28 22.00
CA ASN A 109 -7.79 -1.40 23.06
C ASN A 109 -6.56 -0.60 22.61
N TYR A 110 -6.76 0.67 22.30
CA TYR A 110 -5.70 1.61 21.90
C TYR A 110 -5.06 2.37 23.07
N SER A 111 -5.37 2.01 24.31
CA SER A 111 -4.74 2.63 25.48
C SER A 111 -3.27 2.20 25.63
N GLY A 112 -2.53 2.88 26.51
CA GLY A 112 -1.12 2.59 26.75
C GLY A 112 -0.21 3.07 25.60
N PHE A 113 -0.52 4.23 25.01
CA PHE A 113 0.30 4.84 23.98
C PHE A 113 1.69 5.16 24.55
N ASN A 114 2.72 4.56 23.97
CA ASN A 114 4.11 4.76 24.38
C ASN A 114 5.00 4.78 23.14
N HIS A 115 4.89 5.86 22.37
CA HIS A 115 5.59 6.02 21.10
C HIS A 115 7.11 5.90 21.23
N GLU A 116 7.69 6.34 22.34
CA GLU A 116 9.13 6.33 22.58
C GLU A 116 9.72 4.91 22.63
N ASN A 117 8.93 3.93 23.06
CA ASN A 117 9.38 2.55 23.24
C ASN A 117 8.81 1.59 22.18
N TRP A 118 8.10 2.10 21.17
CA TRP A 118 7.53 1.26 20.13
C TRP A 118 8.55 1.01 19.02
N VAL A 119 8.74 -0.26 18.69
CA VAL A 119 9.62 -0.67 17.61
C VAL A 119 8.93 -0.42 16.27
N SER A 120 9.56 0.38 15.40
CA SER A 120 9.10 0.61 14.04
C SER A 120 9.21 -0.66 13.20
N GLN A 121 8.26 -0.85 12.29
CA GLN A 121 8.35 -1.81 11.21
C GLN A 121 9.33 -1.27 10.16
N THR A 122 10.00 -2.19 9.47
CA THR A 122 10.84 -1.85 8.32
C THR A 122 10.19 -2.37 7.05
N LYS A 123 10.53 -1.74 5.93
CA LYS A 123 10.11 -2.18 4.60
C LYS A 123 10.51 -3.63 4.32
N GLU A 124 11.72 -4.02 4.69
CA GLU A 124 12.27 -5.35 4.43
C GLU A 124 11.51 -6.43 5.21
N GLU A 125 11.19 -6.15 6.48
CA GLU A 125 10.35 -7.06 7.28
C GLU A 125 8.93 -7.14 6.75
N ASN A 126 8.36 -6.01 6.31
CA ASN A 126 7.04 -5.97 5.70
C ASN A 126 7.00 -6.82 4.43
N ALA A 127 7.95 -6.63 3.52
CA ALA A 127 8.10 -7.42 2.29
C ALA A 127 8.26 -8.91 2.60
N THR A 128 9.08 -9.28 3.59
CA THR A 128 9.25 -10.69 4.00
C THR A 128 7.93 -11.31 4.47
N LYS A 129 7.15 -10.59 5.28
CA LYS A 129 5.84 -11.08 5.76
C LYS A 129 4.80 -11.17 4.64
N ALA A 130 4.83 -10.23 3.69
CA ALA A 130 3.98 -10.25 2.53
C ALA A 130 4.29 -11.46 1.62
N GLU A 131 5.57 -11.76 1.42
CA GLU A 131 6.03 -12.94 0.67
C GLU A 131 5.59 -14.24 1.34
N MET A 132 5.77 -14.35 2.67
CA MET A 132 5.28 -15.50 3.44
C MET A 132 3.77 -15.71 3.25
N TRP A 133 2.98 -14.63 3.25
CA TRP A 133 1.54 -14.70 3.00
C TRP A 133 1.21 -15.10 1.55
N PHE A 134 1.98 -14.60 0.59
CA PHE A 134 1.81 -14.92 -0.83
C PHE A 134 2.06 -16.41 -1.10
N CYS A 135 3.17 -16.94 -0.56
CA CYS A 135 3.58 -18.34 -0.72
C CYS A 135 2.78 -19.34 0.12
N ALA A 136 1.97 -18.88 1.08
CA ALA A 136 1.13 -19.76 1.90
C ALA A 136 0.17 -20.58 1.03
N GLU A 137 0.06 -21.88 1.33
CA GLU A 137 -0.65 -22.85 0.47
C GLU A 137 -2.16 -22.89 0.73
N SER A 138 -2.62 -22.26 1.82
CA SER A 138 -4.03 -22.28 2.20
C SER A 138 -4.52 -20.96 2.78
N ASP A 139 -5.82 -20.69 2.62
CA ASP A 139 -6.48 -19.54 3.23
C ASP A 139 -6.43 -19.57 4.77
N ALA A 140 -6.38 -20.78 5.36
CA ALA A 140 -6.22 -20.96 6.80
C ALA A 140 -4.85 -20.48 7.28
N GLU A 141 -3.78 -20.84 6.56
CA GLU A 141 -2.42 -20.37 6.84
C GLU A 141 -2.30 -18.86 6.66
N ARG A 142 -2.85 -18.33 5.56
CA ARG A 142 -2.94 -16.88 5.31
C ARG A 142 -3.63 -16.15 6.46
N ALA A 143 -4.75 -16.67 6.97
CA ALA A 143 -5.45 -16.07 8.10
C ALA A 143 -4.61 -16.07 9.40
N VAL A 144 -3.80 -17.11 9.63
CA VAL A 144 -2.85 -17.15 10.75
C VAL A 144 -1.77 -16.10 10.60
N LEU A 145 -1.14 -16.00 9.41
CA LEU A 145 -0.11 -15.01 9.11
C LEU A 145 -0.64 -13.57 9.21
N GLU A 146 -1.86 -13.31 8.72
CA GLU A 146 -2.51 -12.00 8.86
C GLU A 146 -2.71 -11.60 10.32
N LYS A 147 -3.15 -12.54 11.15
CA LYS A 147 -3.35 -12.30 12.58
C LYS A 147 -2.01 -12.05 13.28
N GLN A 148 -0.97 -12.77 12.90
CA GLN A 148 0.35 -12.67 13.51
C GLN A 148 1.07 -11.38 13.09
N HIS A 149 1.01 -11.02 11.82
CA HIS A 149 1.86 -10.00 11.22
C HIS A 149 1.13 -8.73 10.79
N GLY A 150 -0.18 -8.81 10.58
CA GLY A 150 -0.97 -7.68 10.10
C GLY A 150 -0.75 -7.34 8.63
N THR A 151 -0.07 -8.21 7.88
CA THR A 151 0.35 -7.99 6.48
C THR A 151 -0.18 -9.12 5.58
N ARG A 152 -0.46 -8.75 4.34
CA ARG A 152 -0.86 -9.56 3.19
C ARG A 152 -0.02 -9.12 2.00
N PHE A 153 0.02 -9.95 0.97
CA PHE A 153 0.57 -9.52 -0.30
C PHE A 153 -0.32 -8.46 -0.97
N SER A 154 0.33 -7.44 -1.52
CA SER A 154 -0.24 -6.44 -2.41
C SER A 154 0.70 -6.26 -3.59
N GLU A 155 0.17 -5.99 -4.78
CA GLU A 155 0.97 -5.68 -5.97
C GLU A 155 2.01 -4.58 -5.70
N LEU A 156 1.73 -3.65 -4.78
CA LEU A 156 2.69 -2.59 -4.41
C LEU A 156 4.01 -3.12 -3.82
N HIS A 157 4.06 -4.36 -3.33
CA HIS A 157 5.30 -4.97 -2.84
C HIS A 157 6.30 -5.27 -3.97
N ARG A 158 5.85 -5.34 -5.22
CA ARG A 158 6.72 -5.49 -6.41
C ARG A 158 7.52 -4.22 -6.71
N LEU A 159 7.10 -3.07 -6.18
CA LEU A 159 7.77 -1.80 -6.36
C LEU A 159 8.94 -1.66 -5.39
N HIS A 160 10.12 -2.14 -5.77
CA HIS A 160 11.34 -2.12 -4.93
C HIS A 160 11.75 -0.75 -4.39
N TYR A 161 11.28 0.35 -4.97
CA TYR A 161 11.54 1.71 -4.49
C TYR A 161 10.49 2.24 -3.50
N PHE A 162 9.30 1.63 -3.45
CA PHE A 162 8.19 2.11 -2.65
C PHE A 162 8.28 1.57 -1.22
N ASP A 163 8.06 2.42 -0.23
CA ASP A 163 7.98 2.03 1.17
C ASP A 163 6.53 2.22 1.67
N PRO A 164 5.80 1.14 1.98
CA PRO A 164 4.43 1.22 2.47
C PRO A 164 4.34 1.44 4.00
N VAL A 165 5.47 1.46 4.71
CA VAL A 165 5.58 1.57 6.17
C VAL A 165 5.85 3.00 6.62
#